data_AF-A0A940G6W5-F1
#
_entry.id   AF-A0A940G6W5-F1
#
_cell.length_a   1.000
_cell.length_b   1.000
_cell.length_c   1.000
_cell.angle_alpha   90.00
_cell.angle_beta   90.00
_cell.angle_gamma   90.00
#
_symmetry.space_group_name_H-M   'P 1'
#
loop_
_entity.id
_entity.type
_entity.pdbx_description
1 polymer ?
#
loop_
_entity_poly.entity_id
_entity_poly.type
_entity_poly.pdbx_seq_one_letter_code
_entity_poly.pdbx_strand_id
1 'polypeptide(L)' 'LKERAKAFRADAEVQEALKAAKLDQLAQPTLNAGETVADIVADRSAFEDFDAASYFNAKGSGFVRLQQLATEHLLGAR' A
#
# COMPACT_ATOMS: atom_id res chain seq x y z
N LEU A 1 12.26 18.13 -12.85
CA LEU A 1 12.05 16.87 -12.08
C LEU A 1 11.72 17.12 -10.61
N LYS A 2 12.60 17.77 -9.82
CA LYS A 2 12.36 18.04 -8.38
C LYS A 2 11.02 18.73 -8.08
N GLU A 3 10.69 19.76 -8.83
CA GLU A 3 9.42 20.50 -8.71
C GLU A 3 8.20 19.59 -8.89
N ARG A 4 8.15 18.86 -10.02
CA ARG A 4 7.09 17.92 -10.36
C ARG A 4 6.94 16.80 -9.32
N ALA A 5 8.05 16.26 -8.81
CA ALA A 5 8.01 15.26 -7.74
C ALA A 5 7.43 15.82 -6.43
N LYS A 6 7.72 17.10 -6.11
CA LYS A 6 7.12 17.78 -4.95
C LYS A 6 5.62 18.00 -5.15
N ALA A 7 5.20 18.42 -6.33
CA ALA A 7 3.79 18.57 -6.69
C ALA A 7 3.03 17.24 -6.58
N PHE A 8 3.58 16.16 -7.14
CA PHE A 8 3.03 14.80 -7.03
C PHE A 8 2.80 14.37 -5.58
N ARG A 9 3.76 14.59 -4.68
CA ARG A 9 3.59 14.22 -3.26
C ARG A 9 2.61 15.10 -2.49
N ALA A 10 2.38 16.33 -2.95
CA ALA A 10 1.46 17.27 -2.34
C ALA A 10 0.01 17.10 -2.82
N ASP A 11 -0.21 16.41 -3.95
CA ASP A 11 -1.53 16.17 -4.53
C ASP A 11 -2.37 15.20 -3.66
N ALA A 12 -3.59 15.63 -3.32
CA ALA A 12 -4.53 14.85 -2.51
C ALA A 12 -4.95 13.54 -3.21
N GLU A 13 -5.17 13.55 -4.53
CA GLU A 13 -5.53 12.33 -5.27
C GLU A 13 -4.40 11.31 -5.29
N VAL A 14 -3.14 11.79 -5.30
CA VAL A 14 -1.97 10.93 -5.18
C VAL A 14 -1.87 10.37 -3.77
N GLN A 15 -2.13 11.16 -2.73
CA GLN A 15 -2.14 10.67 -1.35
C GLN A 15 -3.19 9.59 -1.13
N GLU A 16 -4.38 9.76 -1.70
CA GLU A 16 -5.43 8.72 -1.70
C GLU A 16 -4.98 7.47 -2.47
N ALA A 17 -4.38 7.64 -3.65
CA ALA A 17 -3.87 6.52 -4.44
C ALA A 17 -2.77 5.75 -3.71
N LEU A 18 -1.88 6.43 -2.97
CA LEU A 18 -0.82 5.81 -2.17
C LEU A 18 -1.39 4.99 -1.00
N LYS A 19 -2.46 5.48 -0.34
CA LYS A 19 -3.19 4.74 0.70
C LYS A 19 -3.92 3.53 0.13
N ALA A 20 -4.59 3.69 -1.02
CA ALA A 20 -5.24 2.58 -1.71
C ALA A 20 -4.24 1.48 -2.11
N ALA A 21 -3.02 1.89 -2.50
CA ALA A 21 -1.89 1.02 -2.77
C ALA A 21 -1.19 0.45 -1.52
N LYS A 22 -1.72 0.76 -0.31
CA LYS A 22 -1.24 0.26 0.99
C LYS A 22 0.23 0.55 1.29
N LEU A 23 0.77 1.65 0.76
CA LEU A 23 2.18 2.00 1.00
C LEU A 23 2.45 2.34 2.48
N ASP A 24 1.44 2.89 3.17
CA ASP A 24 1.45 3.14 4.60
C ASP A 24 1.51 1.85 5.43
N GLN A 25 0.89 0.77 4.97
CA GLN A 25 0.93 -0.54 5.63
C GLN A 25 2.29 -1.21 5.48
N LEU A 26 2.95 -1.04 4.33
CA LEU A 26 4.31 -1.57 4.10
C LEU A 26 5.36 -0.93 5.04
N ALA A 27 5.09 0.28 5.53
CA ALA A 27 5.98 0.96 6.47
C ALA A 27 5.80 0.47 7.92
N GLN A 28 4.82 -0.39 8.20
CA GLN A 28 4.61 -0.98 9.52
C GLN A 28 5.40 -2.29 9.68
N PRO A 29 5.91 -2.59 10.88
CA PRO A 29 6.41 -3.93 11.18
C PRO A 29 5.32 -4.99 10.93
N THR A 30 5.71 -6.13 10.38
CA THR A 30 4.78 -7.26 10.19
C THR A 30 4.35 -7.85 11.53
N LEU A 31 5.28 -7.93 12.49
CA LEU A 31 5.00 -8.44 13.83
C LEU A 31 4.45 -7.34 14.72
N ASN A 32 3.54 -7.72 15.61
CA ASN A 32 3.04 -6.84 16.65
C ASN A 32 4.16 -6.48 17.64
N ALA A 33 3.98 -5.36 18.35
CA ALA A 33 4.94 -4.93 19.36
C ALA A 33 5.07 -5.98 20.48
N GLY A 34 6.27 -6.55 20.63
CA GLY A 34 6.54 -7.58 21.65
C GLY A 34 6.11 -9.00 21.28
N GLU A 35 5.59 -9.21 20.06
CA GLU A 35 5.20 -10.53 19.56
C GLU A 35 6.42 -11.44 19.40
N THR A 36 6.30 -12.66 19.92
CA THR A 36 7.33 -13.69 19.81
C THR A 36 7.03 -14.66 18.66
N VAL A 37 8.02 -15.49 18.32
CA VAL A 37 7.82 -16.57 17.34
C VAL A 37 6.74 -17.56 17.80
N ALA A 38 6.60 -17.80 19.10
CA ALA A 38 5.56 -18.69 19.60
C ALA A 38 4.16 -18.10 19.41
N ASP A 39 4.03 -16.77 19.56
CA ASP A 39 2.75 -16.07 19.40
C ASP A 39 2.27 -16.13 17.94
N ILE A 40 3.14 -15.85 16.96
CA ILE A 40 2.77 -15.89 15.54
C ILE A 40 2.45 -17.31 15.06
N VAL A 41 3.10 -18.35 15.62
CA VAL A 41 2.78 -19.75 15.32
C VAL A 41 1.43 -20.16 15.91
N ALA A 42 1.01 -19.56 17.02
CA ALA A 42 -0.28 -19.82 17.65
C ALA A 42 -1.42 -18.98 17.02
N ASP A 43 -1.11 -17.94 16.26
CA ASP A 43 -2.10 -17.09 15.60
C ASP A 43 -2.72 -17.76 14.38
N ARG A 44 -3.87 -18.39 14.61
CA ARG A 44 -4.66 -19.01 13.55
C ARG A 44 -5.11 -18.04 12.46
N SER A 45 -5.25 -16.75 12.77
CA SER A 45 -5.67 -15.75 11.79
C SER A 45 -4.57 -15.43 10.78
N ALA A 46 -3.31 -15.70 11.12
CA ALA A 46 -2.16 -15.53 10.24
C ALA A 46 -2.04 -16.70 9.23
N PHE A 47 -2.67 -17.85 9.48
CA PHE A 47 -2.57 -19.02 8.60
C PHE A 47 -3.85 -19.87 8.51
N GLU A 48 -4.21 -20.65 9.53
CA GLU A 48 -5.27 -21.66 9.46
C GLU A 48 -6.64 -21.12 9.06
N ASP A 49 -6.98 -19.94 9.58
CA ASP A 49 -8.26 -19.28 9.37
C ASP A 49 -8.16 -18.12 8.35
N PHE A 50 -6.99 -17.94 7.70
CA PHE A 50 -6.78 -16.88 6.71
C PHE A 50 -7.36 -17.23 5.33
N ASP A 51 -8.36 -16.48 4.87
CA ASP A 51 -8.93 -16.61 3.53
C ASP A 51 -8.06 -15.92 2.46
N ALA A 52 -7.00 -16.62 2.03
CA ALA A 52 -6.10 -16.13 1.00
C ALA A 52 -6.79 -15.91 -0.36
N ALA A 53 -7.81 -16.71 -0.68
CA ALA A 53 -8.47 -16.65 -1.99
C ALA A 53 -9.25 -15.33 -2.14
N SER A 54 -10.04 -14.97 -1.13
CA SER A 54 -10.74 -13.68 -1.11
C SER A 54 -9.76 -12.50 -1.05
N TYR A 55 -8.67 -12.63 -0.29
CA TYR A 55 -7.73 -11.52 -0.10
C TYR A 55 -6.92 -11.18 -1.37
N PHE A 56 -6.27 -12.17 -1.99
CA PHE A 56 -5.36 -11.92 -3.11
C PHE A 56 -6.04 -11.83 -4.48
N ASN A 57 -7.19 -12.50 -4.68
CA ASN A 57 -7.86 -12.51 -5.99
C ASN A 57 -9.00 -11.51 -6.13
N ALA A 58 -9.42 -10.82 -5.05
CA ALA A 58 -10.54 -9.87 -5.12
C ALA A 58 -10.16 -8.40 -4.85
N LYS A 59 -8.93 -8.10 -4.44
CA LYS A 59 -8.50 -6.73 -4.07
C LYS A 59 -7.32 -6.29 -4.93
N GLY A 60 -7.60 -5.53 -5.98
CA GLY A 60 -6.55 -4.90 -6.80
C GLY A 60 -5.82 -3.79 -6.05
N SER A 61 -4.48 -3.73 -6.19
CA SER A 61 -3.62 -2.76 -5.50
C SER A 61 -3.63 -1.33 -6.10
N GLY A 62 -4.34 -1.10 -7.20
CA GLY A 62 -4.48 0.23 -7.81
C GLY A 62 -3.19 0.84 -8.39
N PHE A 63 -2.11 0.05 -8.56
CA PHE A 63 -0.81 0.57 -8.99
C PHE A 63 -0.82 1.26 -10.36
N VAL A 64 -1.64 0.80 -11.31
CA VAL A 64 -1.76 1.44 -12.63
C VAL A 64 -2.32 2.86 -12.49
N ARG A 65 -3.34 3.08 -11.66
CA ARG A 65 -3.87 4.43 -11.38
C ARG A 65 -2.80 5.33 -10.77
N LEU A 66 -2.07 4.83 -9.77
CA LEU A 66 -1.01 5.60 -9.12
C LEU A 66 0.12 5.97 -10.10
N GLN A 67 0.53 5.04 -10.96
CA GLN A 67 1.54 5.29 -12.00
C GLN A 67 1.05 6.32 -13.03
N GLN A 68 -0.23 6.26 -13.40
CA GLN A 68 -0.82 7.24 -14.32
C GLN A 68 -0.77 8.65 -13.75
N LEU A 69 -1.13 8.83 -12.48
CA LEU A 69 -0.99 10.12 -11.77
C LEU A 69 0.46 10.61 -11.76
N ALA A 70 1.43 9.71 -11.53
CA ALA A 70 2.84 10.06 -11.58
C ALA A 70 3.27 10.53 -12.98
N THR A 71 2.75 9.89 -14.03
CA THR A 71 2.99 10.27 -15.43
C THR A 71 2.41 11.65 -15.75
N GLU A 72 1.20 11.94 -15.29
CA GLU A 72 0.54 13.24 -15.50
C GLU A 72 1.30 14.39 -14.82
N HIS A 73 1.74 14.20 -13.58
CA HIS A 73 2.60 15.15 -12.87
C HIS A 73 3.96 15.34 -13.56
N LEU A 74 4.54 14.26 -14.10
CA LEU A 74 5.80 14.34 -14.83
C LEU A 74 5.65 15.16 -16.12
N LEU A 75 4.56 14.94 -16.85
CA LEU A 75 4.24 15.65 -18.10
C LEU A 75 3.71 17.07 -17.89
N GLY A 76 3.34 17.45 -16.66
CA GLY A 76 2.80 18.78 -16.33
C GLY A 76 1.34 18.95 -16.74
N ALA A 77 0.59 17.86 -16.82
CA ALA A 77 -0.86 17.87 -17.07
C ALA A 77 -1.68 18.06 -15.78
N ARG A 78 -1.00 18.15 -14.62
CA ARG A 78 -1.53 18.41 -13.28
C ARG A 78 -0.51 19.20 -12.46
#